data_AF-A0A1V9WYY0-F1
#
_entry.id   AF-A0A1V9WYY0-F1
#
_cell.length_a   1.000
_cell.length_b   1.000
_cell.length_c   1.000
_cell.angle_alpha   90.00
_cell.angle_beta   90.00
_cell.angle_gamma   90.00
#
_symmetry.space_group_name_H-M   'P 1'
#
loop_
_entity.id
_entity.type
_entity.pdbx_description
1 polymer ?
#
loop_
_entity_poly.entity_id
_entity_poly.type
_entity_poly.pdbx_seq_one_letter_code
_entity_poly.pdbx_strand_id
1 'polypeptide(L)'
;MGCICGSFCRKGTTDTVAGEEEPRKQYSWEMNKAAVNPKDFIIEQKKNELVIRKPGTINGQQFIIQDCQDSHIFLLDHMNVVTVDDCKNCQIVLGPTRGSVFIRNSENCRLVVACQQFRARDCLKLRISLLCTSQPSIEFCSALKFSCIQLNYRGFK
;
A
#
# COMPACT_ATOMS: atom_id res chain seq x y z
N MET A 1 -66.04 14.54 -60.98
CA MET A 1 -65.43 13.96 -62.18
C MET A 1 -64.34 13.00 -61.70
N GLY A 2 -64.44 11.71 -62.06
CA GLY A 2 -63.42 10.69 -61.75
C GLY A 2 -62.08 11.00 -62.43
N CYS A 3 -61.02 10.20 -62.37
CA CYS A 3 -60.86 8.78 -62.03
C CYS A 3 -59.33 8.46 -62.04
N ILE A 4 -58.93 7.39 -61.35
CA ILE A 4 -57.91 6.36 -61.71
C ILE A 4 -56.38 6.67 -61.62
N CYS A 5 -55.78 6.04 -60.59
CA CYS A 5 -54.68 5.04 -60.60
C CYS A 5 -53.39 5.25 -61.40
N GLY A 6 -52.25 4.97 -60.75
CA GLY A 6 -50.95 4.75 -61.39
C GLY A 6 -49.84 4.38 -60.40
N SER A 7 -49.79 3.10 -60.02
CA SER A 7 -48.74 2.48 -59.22
C SER A 7 -47.39 2.53 -59.94
N PHE A 8 -46.33 3.05 -59.30
CA PHE A 8 -44.97 2.58 -59.60
C PHE A 8 -44.09 2.61 -58.36
N CYS A 9 -43.72 1.41 -57.92
CA CYS A 9 -42.74 1.14 -56.89
C CYS A 9 -41.39 0.96 -57.58
N ARG A 10 -40.32 1.63 -57.11
CA ARG A 10 -39.04 0.98 -56.73
C ARG A 10 -37.92 1.95 -56.35
N LYS A 11 -37.40 1.67 -55.15
CA LYS A 11 -36.02 1.79 -54.63
C LYS A 11 -35.48 3.19 -54.38
N GLY A 12 -35.64 3.60 -53.12
CA GLY A 12 -34.89 4.69 -52.50
C GLY A 12 -33.39 4.40 -52.49
N THR A 13 -32.67 5.44 -52.85
CA THR A 13 -31.23 5.63 -52.64
C THR A 13 -30.96 5.55 -51.14
N THR A 14 -30.04 4.70 -50.72
CA THR A 14 -29.54 4.69 -49.33
C THR A 14 -28.64 5.90 -49.14
N ASP A 15 -29.18 6.96 -48.54
CA ASP A 15 -28.37 8.02 -47.96
C ASP A 15 -27.59 7.45 -46.78
N THR A 16 -26.26 7.45 -46.91
CA THR A 16 -25.34 7.07 -45.85
C THR A 16 -25.32 8.22 -44.83
N VAL A 17 -26.05 8.03 -43.73
CA VAL A 17 -25.94 8.92 -42.57
C VAL A 17 -24.60 8.65 -41.91
N ALA A 18 -23.69 9.62 -42.00
CA ALA A 18 -22.46 9.65 -41.24
C ALA A 18 -22.83 9.71 -39.74
N GLY A 19 -22.64 8.58 -39.04
CA GLY A 19 -22.75 8.55 -37.59
C GLY A 19 -21.55 9.26 -37.00
N GLU A 20 -21.79 10.36 -36.31
CA GLU A 20 -20.81 10.95 -35.38
C GLU A 20 -20.58 9.92 -34.25
N GLU A 21 -19.41 9.29 -34.22
CA GLU A 21 -19.00 8.46 -33.10
C GLU A 21 -18.81 9.37 -31.86
N GLU A 22 -19.70 9.26 -30.87
CA GLU A 22 -19.51 9.95 -29.59
C GLU A 22 -18.15 9.57 -28.97
N PRO A 23 -17.39 10.55 -28.42
CA PRO A 23 -16.13 10.25 -27.77
C PRO A 23 -16.37 9.30 -26.60
N ARG A 24 -15.63 8.18 -26.59
CA ARG A 24 -15.74 7.11 -25.60
C ARG A 24 -15.63 7.69 -24.18
N LYS A 25 -16.70 7.60 -23.40
CA LYS A 25 -16.76 8.07 -22.00
C LYS A 25 -15.77 7.27 -21.17
N GLN A 26 -14.64 7.88 -20.85
CA GLN A 26 -13.60 7.25 -20.02
C GLN A 26 -13.96 7.42 -18.54
N TYR A 27 -14.14 6.31 -17.85
CA TYR A 27 -14.57 6.33 -16.46
C TYR A 27 -13.39 6.39 -15.49
N SER A 28 -13.58 6.96 -14.31
CA SER A 28 -12.52 7.14 -13.29
C SER A 28 -11.85 5.82 -12.85
N TRP A 29 -12.55 4.69 -12.98
CA TRP A 29 -12.01 3.34 -12.73
C TRP A 29 -11.19 2.76 -13.88
N GLU A 30 -11.24 3.36 -15.08
CA GLU A 30 -10.38 3.07 -16.23
C GLU A 30 -9.09 3.91 -16.21
N MET A 31 -9.14 5.09 -15.56
CA MET A 31 -8.05 6.07 -15.49
C MET A 31 -6.95 5.73 -14.47
N ASN A 32 -7.22 4.83 -13.51
CA ASN A 32 -6.31 4.53 -12.39
C ASN A 32 -5.92 3.06 -12.30
N LYS A 33 -5.50 2.48 -13.42
CA LYS A 33 -4.72 1.23 -13.43
C LYS A 33 -3.31 1.49 -13.95
N ALA A 34 -2.57 2.40 -13.32
CA ALA A 34 -1.16 2.06 -13.14
C ALA A 34 -1.19 0.76 -12.34
N ALA A 35 -0.91 -0.38 -12.97
CA ALA A 35 -1.07 -1.68 -12.35
C ALA A 35 -0.07 -1.78 -11.19
N VAL A 36 -0.54 -1.44 -9.99
CA VAL A 36 0.22 -1.53 -8.74
C VAL A 36 0.51 -3.01 -8.53
N ASN A 37 1.77 -3.41 -8.64
CA ASN A 37 2.15 -4.81 -8.48
C ASN A 37 2.28 -5.11 -6.98
N PRO A 38 1.53 -6.09 -6.44
CA PRO A 38 1.58 -6.40 -5.01
C PRO A 38 2.99 -6.72 -4.49
N LYS A 39 3.85 -7.27 -5.35
CA LYS A 39 5.23 -7.64 -4.99
C LYS A 39 6.11 -6.45 -4.61
N ASP A 40 5.79 -5.25 -5.08
CA ASP A 40 6.62 -4.05 -4.82
C ASP A 40 6.52 -3.60 -3.34
N PHE A 41 5.46 -4.04 -2.66
CA PHE A 41 5.12 -3.72 -1.27
C PHE A 41 5.46 -4.85 -0.29
N ILE A 42 6.26 -5.81 -0.75
CA ILE A 42 6.73 -6.92 0.06
C ILE A 42 8.26 -6.87 0.07
N ILE A 43 8.84 -6.94 1.26
CA ILE A 43 10.26 -7.22 1.46
C ILE A 43 10.34 -8.56 2.16
N GLU A 44 10.87 -9.56 1.46
CA GLU A 44 11.02 -10.90 1.98
C GLU A 44 12.46 -11.41 1.85
N GLN A 45 12.87 -12.28 2.78
CA GLN A 45 14.10 -13.08 2.68
C GLN A 45 15.39 -12.27 2.54
N LYS A 46 15.43 -11.08 3.15
CA LYS A 46 16.61 -10.21 3.10
C LYS A 46 17.60 -10.58 4.19
N LYS A 47 18.87 -10.73 3.82
CA LYS A 47 19.94 -11.08 4.76
C LYS A 47 21.15 -10.18 4.59
N ASN A 48 21.54 -9.48 5.65
CA ASN A 48 22.65 -8.52 5.62
C ASN A 48 22.51 -7.44 4.53
N GLU A 49 21.28 -6.96 4.32
CA GLU A 49 20.96 -5.97 3.30
C GLU A 49 20.47 -4.66 3.90
N LEU A 50 20.75 -3.56 3.18
CA LEU A 50 20.14 -2.25 3.42
C LEU A 50 19.04 -2.03 2.38
N VAL A 51 17.79 -1.98 2.83
CA VAL A 51 16.62 -1.73 1.97
C VAL A 51 15.98 -0.41 2.33
N ILE A 52 15.81 0.46 1.34
CA ILE A 52 15.22 1.78 1.53
C ILE A 52 14.06 1.97 0.54
N ARG A 53 12.90 2.38 1.04
CA ARG A 53 11.79 2.92 0.25
C ARG A 53 11.73 4.43 0.47
N LYS A 54 11.80 5.17 -0.63
CA LYS A 54 11.83 6.64 -0.63
C LYS A 54 10.41 7.21 -0.47
N PRO A 55 10.27 8.47 -0.04
CA PRO A 55 8.97 9.14 -0.04
C PRO A 55 8.30 9.09 -1.42
N GLY A 56 6.99 8.81 -1.46
CA GLY A 56 6.19 8.68 -2.68
C GLY A 56 6.26 7.31 -3.38
N THR A 57 7.02 6.35 -2.87
CA THR A 57 7.12 5.00 -3.46
C THR A 57 6.07 4.02 -2.93
N ILE A 58 5.58 4.22 -1.70
CA ILE A 58 4.56 3.36 -1.08
C ILE A 58 3.18 4.00 -1.19
N ASN A 59 3.10 5.32 -1.07
CA ASN A 59 1.90 6.13 -1.31
C ASN A 59 0.63 5.58 -0.62
N GLY A 60 0.74 5.26 0.68
CA GLY A 60 -0.40 4.85 1.50
C GLY A 60 -0.85 3.38 1.31
N GLN A 61 -0.12 2.57 0.54
CA GLN A 61 -0.43 1.15 0.42
C GLN A 61 -0.07 0.37 1.70
N GLN A 62 -0.59 -0.85 1.79
CA GLN A 62 -0.15 -1.82 2.79
C GLN A 62 1.27 -2.29 2.46
N PHE A 63 2.10 -2.55 3.48
CA PHE A 63 3.46 -3.04 3.30
C PHE A 63 3.74 -4.27 4.19
N ILE A 64 4.48 -5.23 3.67
CA ILE A 64 4.82 -6.48 4.36
C ILE A 64 6.35 -6.62 4.41
N ILE A 65 6.88 -6.90 5.61
CA ILE A 65 8.28 -7.26 5.83
C ILE A 65 8.29 -8.66 6.45
N GLN A 66 8.92 -9.63 5.80
CA GLN A 66 8.88 -11.02 6.23
C GLN A 66 10.25 -11.70 6.11
N ASP A 67 10.58 -12.60 7.04
CA ASP A 67 11.77 -13.48 6.97
C ASP A 67 13.08 -12.71 6.68
N CYS A 68 13.27 -11.57 7.34
CA CYS A 68 14.49 -10.76 7.19
C CYS A 68 15.45 -10.99 8.35
N GLN A 69 16.75 -11.08 8.06
CA GLN A 69 17.80 -11.38 9.02
C GLN A 69 18.96 -10.39 8.90
N ASP A 70 19.47 -9.89 10.04
CA ASP A 70 20.65 -9.02 10.10
C ASP A 70 20.58 -7.82 9.13
N SER A 71 19.38 -7.29 8.88
CA SER A 71 19.13 -6.32 7.82
C SER A 71 18.62 -4.98 8.35
N HIS A 72 18.85 -3.92 7.57
CA HIS A 72 18.40 -2.57 7.86
C HIS A 72 17.32 -2.17 6.85
N ILE A 73 16.10 -1.91 7.34
CA ILE A 73 14.95 -1.65 6.49
C ILE A 73 14.37 -0.28 6.85
N PHE A 74 14.32 0.62 5.88
CA PHE A 74 13.83 1.99 6.04
C PHE A 74 12.67 2.23 5.08
N LEU A 75 11.45 2.32 5.61
CA LEU A 75 10.26 2.69 4.85
C LEU A 75 9.95 4.17 5.11
N LEU A 76 10.51 5.06 4.29
CA LEU A 76 10.46 6.52 4.51
C LEU A 76 9.26 7.16 3.79
N ASP A 77 8.10 6.53 3.85
CA ASP A 77 6.87 7.01 3.22
C ASP A 77 5.66 6.72 4.12
N HIS A 78 4.53 7.35 3.81
CA HIS A 78 3.27 7.09 4.50
C HIS A 78 2.64 5.78 4.03
N MET A 79 2.07 5.04 4.97
CA MET A 79 1.54 3.68 4.76
C MET A 79 0.19 3.53 5.44
N ASN A 80 -0.64 2.57 5.01
CA ASN A 80 -1.88 2.26 5.70
C ASN A 80 -1.68 1.22 6.81
N VAL A 81 -1.14 0.05 6.45
CA VAL A 81 -0.91 -1.06 7.39
C VAL A 81 0.48 -1.63 7.13
N VAL A 82 1.21 -1.95 8.19
CA VAL A 82 2.51 -2.62 8.09
C VAL A 82 2.50 -3.90 8.91
N THR A 83 2.94 -5.01 8.31
CA THR A 83 3.17 -6.28 8.99
C THR A 83 4.64 -6.63 8.96
N VAL A 84 5.21 -6.96 10.11
CA VAL A 84 6.60 -7.39 10.28
C VAL A 84 6.60 -8.78 10.89
N ASP A 85 7.03 -9.77 10.11
CA ASP A 85 6.91 -11.19 10.46
C ASP A 85 8.26 -11.89 10.38
N ASP A 86 8.54 -12.76 11.35
CA ASP A 86 9.68 -13.68 11.36
C ASP A 86 11.04 -12.99 11.12
N CYS A 87 11.19 -11.75 11.60
CA CYS A 87 12.41 -10.95 11.41
C CYS A 87 13.36 -11.09 12.61
N LYS A 88 14.67 -11.24 12.33
CA LYS A 88 15.70 -11.44 13.36
C LYS A 88 16.86 -10.47 13.21
N ASN A 89 17.33 -9.90 14.32
CA ASN A 89 18.46 -8.95 14.34
C ASN A 89 18.32 -7.77 13.37
N CYS A 90 17.10 -7.33 13.08
CA CYS A 90 16.85 -6.27 12.11
C CYS A 90 16.70 -4.90 12.76
N GLN A 91 17.09 -3.86 12.04
CA GLN A 91 16.74 -2.48 12.35
C GLN A 91 15.70 -1.99 11.36
N ILE A 92 14.51 -1.64 11.84
CA ILE A 92 13.36 -1.30 11.01
C ILE A 92 12.88 0.11 11.38
N VAL A 93 12.86 1.00 10.40
CA VAL A 93 12.32 2.36 10.56
C VAL A 93 11.11 2.50 9.66
N LEU A 94 9.98 2.82 10.26
CA LEU A 94 8.71 3.02 9.59
C LEU A 94 8.35 4.51 9.60
N GLY A 95 7.98 5.02 8.44
CA GLY A 95 7.29 6.30 8.32
C GLY A 95 5.89 6.27 8.94
N PRO A 96 5.16 7.40 8.87
CA PRO A 96 3.82 7.50 9.44
C PRO A 96 2.87 6.44 8.87
N THR A 97 2.37 5.57 9.74
CA THR A 97 1.38 4.55 9.40
C THR A 97 0.00 5.01 9.85
N ARG A 98 -0.90 5.27 8.90
CA ARG A 98 -2.26 5.75 9.21
C ARG A 98 -3.05 4.76 10.05
N GLY A 99 -2.89 3.46 9.79
CA GLY A 99 -3.60 2.40 10.48
C GLY A 99 -2.71 1.68 11.50
N SER A 100 -2.58 0.38 11.30
CA SER A 100 -2.01 -0.52 12.29
C SER A 100 -0.63 -1.03 11.88
N VAL A 101 0.24 -1.19 12.87
CA VAL A 101 1.52 -1.89 12.74
C VAL A 101 1.44 -3.16 13.56
N PHE A 102 1.69 -4.30 12.89
CA PHE A 102 1.72 -5.62 13.50
C PHE A 102 3.13 -6.17 13.46
N ILE A 103 3.63 -6.65 14.59
CA ILE A 103 4.91 -7.36 14.70
C ILE A 103 4.64 -8.75 15.23
N ARG A 104 5.10 -9.78 14.51
CA ARG A 104 4.90 -11.19 14.88
C ARG A 104 6.22 -11.95 14.80
N ASN A 105 6.42 -12.90 15.70
CA ASN A 105 7.53 -13.87 15.67
C ASN A 105 8.93 -13.25 15.48
N SER A 106 9.14 -12.02 15.94
CA SER A 106 10.38 -11.27 15.66
C SER A 106 11.29 -11.22 16.88
N GLU A 107 12.59 -11.37 16.65
CA GLU A 107 13.61 -11.48 17.70
C GLU A 107 14.75 -10.47 17.55
N ASN A 108 15.11 -9.82 18.66
CA ASN A 108 16.28 -8.94 18.75
C ASN A 108 16.26 -7.79 17.71
N CYS A 109 15.08 -7.27 17.39
CA CYS A 109 14.92 -6.17 16.43
C CYS A 109 14.83 -4.81 17.13
N ARG A 110 15.33 -3.77 16.45
CA ARG A 110 15.13 -2.37 16.83
C ARG A 110 14.16 -1.71 15.87
N LEU A 111 13.07 -1.17 16.39
CA LEU A 111 12.01 -0.57 15.59
C LEU A 111 11.79 0.89 15.95
N VAL A 112 11.56 1.72 14.94
CA VAL A 112 11.08 3.09 15.08
C VAL A 112 9.76 3.20 14.34
N VAL A 113 8.67 3.51 15.04
CA VAL A 113 7.32 3.36 14.52
C VAL A 113 6.45 4.55 14.94
N ALA A 114 5.78 5.16 13.97
CA ALA A 114 4.66 6.08 14.19
C ALA A 114 3.39 5.46 13.58
N CYS A 115 2.38 5.19 14.40
CA CYS A 115 1.15 4.55 13.93
C CYS A 115 -0.10 4.96 14.71
N GLN A 116 -1.29 4.61 14.18
CA GLN A 116 -2.53 4.75 14.95
C GLN A 116 -2.66 3.64 15.99
N GLN A 117 -2.43 2.39 15.58
CA GLN A 117 -2.49 1.20 16.43
C GLN A 117 -1.20 0.39 16.34
N PHE A 118 -0.71 -0.10 17.47
CA PHE A 118 0.47 -0.95 17.56
C PHE A 118 0.13 -2.28 18.21
N ARG A 119 0.48 -3.39 17.56
CA ARG A 119 0.34 -4.73 18.11
C ARG A 119 1.62 -5.54 17.95
N ALA A 120 2.07 -6.16 19.02
CA ALA A 120 3.18 -7.12 18.99
C ALA A 120 2.73 -8.47 19.57
N ARG A 121 3.09 -9.57 18.89
CA ARG A 121 2.76 -10.94 19.31
C ARG A 121 3.96 -11.86 19.14
N ASP A 122 4.21 -12.75 20.11
CA ASP A 122 5.26 -13.77 20.02
C ASP A 122 6.66 -13.20 19.73
N CYS A 123 6.99 -12.05 20.32
CA CYS A 123 8.25 -11.34 20.07
C CYS A 123 9.23 -11.42 21.25
N LEU A 124 10.53 -11.41 20.95
CA LEU A 124 11.61 -11.49 21.95
C LEU A 124 12.62 -10.36 21.76
N LYS A 125 13.00 -9.68 22.85
CA LYS A 125 14.08 -8.67 22.89
C LYS A 125 13.92 -7.53 21.89
N LEU A 126 12.71 -6.97 21.76
CA LEU A 126 12.48 -5.81 20.89
C LEU A 126 12.82 -4.49 21.59
N ARG A 127 13.44 -3.56 20.86
CA ARG A 127 13.60 -2.17 21.27
C ARG A 127 12.79 -1.28 20.35
N ILE A 128 11.72 -0.67 20.88
CA ILE A 128 10.72 0.02 20.08
C ILE A 128 10.70 1.50 20.49
N SER A 129 10.94 2.39 19.54
CA SER A 129 10.68 3.83 19.67
C SER A 129 9.33 4.11 19.04
N LEU A 130 8.30 4.36 19.86
CA LEU A 130 6.91 4.34 19.46
C LEU A 130 6.25 5.72 19.63
N LEU A 131 5.50 6.11 18.61
CA LEU A 131 4.39 7.06 18.70
C LEU A 131 3.12 6.30 18.29
N CYS A 132 2.19 6.15 19.22
CA CYS A 132 0.94 5.44 19.00
C CYS A 132 -0.21 6.29 19.53
N THR A 133 -1.25 6.49 18.71
CA THR A 133 -2.42 7.28 19.16
C THR A 133 -3.35 6.48 20.07
N SER A 134 -3.46 5.16 19.84
CA SER A 134 -4.21 4.26 20.71
C SER A 134 -3.29 3.63 21.77
N GLN A 135 -3.88 2.89 22.70
CA GLN A 135 -3.11 2.03 23.60
C GLN A 135 -2.43 0.91 22.77
N PRO A 136 -1.10 0.72 22.90
CA PRO A 136 -0.40 -0.40 22.27
C PRO A 136 -0.76 -1.73 22.95
N SER A 137 -0.88 -2.80 22.17
CA SER A 137 -1.15 -4.15 22.69
C SER A 137 0.04 -5.09 22.48
N ILE A 138 0.35 -5.88 23.50
CA ILE A 138 1.41 -6.91 23.44
C ILE A 138 0.86 -8.25 23.94
N GLU A 139 1.22 -9.33 23.26
CA GLU A 139 0.78 -10.69 23.59
C GLU A 139 1.96 -11.66 23.47
N PHE A 140 2.18 -12.53 24.47
CA PHE A 140 3.26 -13.54 24.44
C PHE A 140 4.65 -12.97 24.11
N CYS A 141 4.95 -11.78 24.63
CA CYS A 141 6.17 -11.02 24.33
C CYS A 141 7.12 -11.00 25.54
N SER A 142 8.43 -11.10 25.30
CA SER A 142 9.45 -11.09 26.36
C SER A 142 10.57 -10.07 26.10
N ALA A 143 11.01 -9.37 27.15
CA ALA A 143 12.11 -8.40 27.10
C ALA A 143 11.92 -7.23 26.12
N LEU A 144 10.70 -6.69 26.02
CA LEU A 144 10.39 -5.51 25.22
C LEU A 144 10.83 -4.23 25.95
N LYS A 145 11.40 -3.28 25.22
CA LYS A 145 11.74 -1.95 25.72
C LYS A 145 11.09 -0.90 24.85
N PHE A 146 10.34 0.01 25.46
CA PHE A 146 9.69 1.11 24.78
C PHE A 146 10.39 2.44 25.08
N SER A 147 10.38 3.33 24.10
CA SER A 147 10.89 4.70 24.20
C SER A 147 10.02 5.63 23.33
N CYS A 148 10.04 6.92 23.62
CA CYS A 148 9.37 7.90 22.77
C CYS A 148 10.06 7.96 21.39
N ILE A 149 9.28 8.19 20.34
CA ILE A 149 9.84 8.35 19.00
C ILE A 149 10.81 9.53 18.94
N GLN A 150 11.94 9.33 18.28
CA GLN A 150 12.90 10.38 17.92
C GLN A 150 13.27 10.19 16.46
N LEU A 151 12.41 10.65 15.56
CA LEU A 151 12.57 10.50 14.12
C LEU A 151 12.25 11.82 13.44
N ASN A 152 13.15 12.27 12.58
CA ASN A 152 12.94 13.42 11.72
C ASN A 152 13.65 13.17 10.39
N TYR A 153 12.94 13.32 9.28
CA TYR A 153 13.51 13.31 7.94
C TYR A 153 12.65 14.17 7.00
N ARG A 154 13.26 14.60 5.89
CA ARG A 154 12.57 15.40 4.88
C ARG A 154 11.45 14.57 4.23
N GLY A 155 10.20 14.94 4.49
CA GLY A 155 9.02 14.21 3.99
C GLY A 155 8.25 13.42 5.05
N PHE A 156 8.63 13.51 6.32
CA PHE A 156 7.79 13.03 7.43
C PHE A 156 6.54 13.93 7.52
N LYS A 157 5.42 13.43 7.01
CA LYS A 157 4.11 14.11 6.97
C LYS A 157 3.00 13.12 7.26
#